data_AF-I3IN05-F1
#
_entry.id   AF-I3IN05-F1
#
_cell.length_a   1.000
_cell.length_b   1.000
_cell.length_c   1.000
_cell.angle_alpha   90.00
_cell.angle_beta   90.00
_cell.angle_gamma   90.00
#
_symmetry.space_group_name_H-M   'P 1'
#
loop_
_entity.id
_entity.type
_entity.pdbx_description
1 polymer ?
#
loop_
_entity_poly.entity_id
_entity_poly.type
_entity_poly.pdbx_seq_one_letter_code
_entity_poly.pdbx_strand_id
1 'polypeptide(L)'
;MGKNTAQEIIDLGFIREMFRKEDDAALSTFIDGVISEQTKILEGRIGSAAYASVISPVQDYVKRAEKCLAAVELIGRRIMILLSNVPGAGQAVDIRSEERKRDYYMNEAHALIAKIVAGVTADGDGMGFGVVESSHF
;
A
#
# COMPACT_ATOMS: atom_id res chain seq x y z
N MET A 1 -9.41 -12.51 -1.66
CA MET A 1 -9.96 -11.45 -0.78
C MET A 1 -8.77 -10.71 -0.17
N GLY A 2 -8.85 -9.38 -0.08
CA GLY A 2 -7.79 -8.58 0.56
C GLY A 2 -7.58 -9.01 2.02
N LYS A 3 -6.35 -8.86 2.52
CA LYS A 3 -6.03 -9.11 3.94
C LYS A 3 -6.33 -7.90 4.83
N ASN A 4 -6.53 -6.72 4.24
CA ASN A 4 -6.92 -5.49 4.92
C ASN A 4 -8.38 -5.13 4.65
N THR A 5 -8.96 -4.43 5.62
CA THR A 5 -10.26 -3.76 5.53
C THR A 5 -10.08 -2.28 5.21
N ALA A 6 -11.12 -1.62 4.69
CA ALA A 6 -11.10 -0.18 4.50
C ALA A 6 -10.77 0.59 5.79
N GLN A 7 -11.32 0.18 6.93
CA GLN A 7 -11.07 0.86 8.21
C GLN A 7 -9.58 0.87 8.57
N GLU A 8 -8.88 -0.25 8.37
CA GLU A 8 -7.45 -0.33 8.67
C GLU A 8 -6.61 0.62 7.80
N ILE A 9 -7.07 0.94 6.60
CA ILE A 9 -6.46 1.95 5.73
C ILE A 9 -6.87 3.37 6.17
N ILE A 10 -8.13 3.60 6.54
CA ILE A 10 -8.62 4.89 7.07
C ILE A 10 -7.81 5.30 8.30
N ASP A 11 -7.45 4.36 9.17
CA ASP A 11 -6.63 4.59 10.36
C ASP A 11 -5.21 5.13 10.04
N LEU A 12 -4.78 5.13 8.76
CA LEU A 12 -3.57 5.83 8.30
C LEU A 12 -3.75 7.35 8.17
N GLY A 13 -4.97 7.88 8.40
CA GLY A 13 -5.29 9.30 8.34
C GLY A 13 -5.92 9.74 7.02
N PHE A 14 -6.42 8.83 6.20
CA PHE A 14 -7.17 9.16 4.99
C PHE A 14 -8.60 9.57 5.35
N ILE A 15 -9.01 10.76 4.92
CA ILE A 15 -10.36 11.32 5.18
C ILE A 15 -11.11 11.57 3.87
N ARG A 16 -12.44 11.60 3.93
CA ARG A 16 -13.33 11.68 2.75
C ARG A 16 -13.09 12.93 1.90
N GLU A 17 -12.71 14.04 2.53
CA GLU A 17 -12.45 15.33 1.89
C GLU A 17 -11.23 15.26 0.95
N MET A 18 -10.25 14.41 1.26
CA MET A 18 -9.07 14.20 0.42
C MET A 18 -9.42 13.59 -0.95
N PHE A 19 -10.56 12.90 -1.04
CA PHE A 19 -10.97 12.13 -2.22
C PHE A 19 -12.31 12.60 -2.80
N ARG A 20 -12.82 13.75 -2.34
CA ARG A 20 -14.12 14.32 -2.73
C ARG A 20 -15.26 13.31 -2.56
N LYS A 21 -15.27 12.59 -1.43
CA LYS A 21 -16.34 11.64 -1.08
C LYS A 21 -17.37 12.32 -0.19
N GLU A 22 -18.63 12.01 -0.45
CA GLU A 22 -19.78 12.68 0.18
C GLU A 22 -19.92 12.31 1.66
N ASP A 23 -19.59 11.06 2.01
CA ASP A 23 -19.63 10.53 3.36
C ASP A 23 -18.57 9.43 3.59
N ASP A 24 -18.50 8.93 4.83
CA ASP A 24 -17.53 7.90 5.22
C ASP A 24 -17.84 6.54 4.60
N ALA A 25 -19.10 6.26 4.25
CA ALA A 25 -19.48 5.01 3.57
C ALA A 25 -18.98 5.00 2.11
N ALA A 26 -19.08 6.14 1.43
CA ALA A 26 -18.53 6.36 0.10
C ALA A 26 -16.99 6.32 0.12
N LEU A 27 -16.35 6.82 1.18
CA LEU A 27 -14.91 6.67 1.39
C LEU A 27 -14.54 5.19 1.59
N SER A 28 -15.22 4.47 2.46
CA SER A 28 -14.96 3.05 2.71
C SER A 28 -15.07 2.24 1.43
N THR A 29 -16.15 2.41 0.67
CA THR A 29 -16.38 1.72 -0.62
C THR A 29 -15.27 2.04 -1.62
N PHE A 30 -14.84 3.30 -1.68
CA PHE A 30 -13.74 3.73 -2.54
C PHE A 30 -12.41 3.06 -2.15
N ILE A 31 -12.12 2.99 -0.85
CA ILE A 31 -10.91 2.33 -0.33
C ILE A 31 -10.97 0.82 -0.55
N ASP A 32 -12.11 0.17 -0.38
CA ASP A 32 -12.28 -1.26 -0.67
C ASP A 32 -11.99 -1.58 -2.14
N GLY A 33 -12.39 -0.68 -3.05
CA GLY A 33 -12.00 -0.74 -4.46
C GLY A 33 -10.48 -0.70 -4.66
N VAL A 34 -9.80 0.23 -3.99
CA VAL A 34 -8.33 0.33 -4.02
C VAL A 34 -7.68 -0.92 -3.46
N ILE A 35 -8.14 -1.42 -2.31
CA ILE A 35 -7.61 -2.66 -1.72
C ILE A 35 -7.75 -3.80 -2.72
N SER A 36 -8.92 -3.98 -3.33
CA SER A 36 -9.17 -5.04 -4.32
C SER A 36 -8.22 -4.98 -5.53
N GLU A 37 -7.94 -3.77 -6.03
CA GLU A 37 -6.96 -3.57 -7.10
C GLU A 37 -5.53 -3.95 -6.65
N GLN A 38 -5.11 -3.48 -5.48
CA GLN A 38 -3.77 -3.74 -4.96
C GLN A 38 -3.57 -5.19 -4.53
N THR A 39 -4.61 -5.86 -4.03
CA THR A 39 -4.63 -7.30 -3.76
C THR A 39 -4.25 -8.08 -5.02
N LYS A 40 -4.84 -7.77 -6.17
CA LYS A 40 -4.54 -8.45 -7.45
C LYS A 40 -3.09 -8.23 -7.88
N ILE A 41 -2.56 -7.02 -7.69
CA ILE A 41 -1.16 -6.71 -8.00
C ILE A 41 -0.23 -7.49 -7.08
N LEU A 42 -0.52 -7.54 -5.78
CA LEU A 42 0.29 -8.27 -4.80
C LEU A 42 0.23 -9.78 -5.06
N GLU A 43 -0.95 -10.33 -5.29
CA GLU A 43 -1.16 -11.73 -5.70
C GLU A 43 -0.34 -12.07 -6.96
N GLY A 44 -0.31 -11.18 -7.96
CA GLY A 44 0.51 -11.37 -9.16
C GLY A 44 2.01 -11.34 -8.89
N ARG A 45 2.47 -10.60 -7.87
CA ARG A 45 3.90 -10.49 -7.51
C ARG A 45 4.41 -11.65 -6.68
N ILE A 46 3.60 -12.16 -5.75
CA ILE A 46 4.03 -13.24 -4.84
C ILE A 46 3.49 -14.62 -5.23
N GLY A 47 2.55 -14.68 -6.18
CA GLY A 47 1.85 -15.89 -6.60
C GLY A 47 0.52 -16.09 -5.86
N SER A 48 -0.53 -16.48 -6.60
CA SER A 48 -1.88 -16.66 -6.04
C SER A 48 -1.95 -17.76 -4.98
N ALA A 49 -1.26 -18.88 -5.19
CA ALA A 49 -1.20 -19.98 -4.23
C ALA A 49 -0.54 -19.54 -2.92
N ALA A 50 0.60 -18.85 -3.01
CA ALA A 50 1.32 -18.27 -1.89
C ALA A 50 0.46 -17.26 -1.11
N TYR A 51 -0.16 -16.31 -1.80
CA TYR A 51 -1.02 -15.31 -1.17
C TYR A 51 -2.21 -15.93 -0.43
N ALA A 52 -2.78 -17.01 -0.96
CA ALA A 52 -3.89 -17.72 -0.35
C ALA A 52 -3.46 -18.56 0.86
N SER A 53 -2.28 -19.19 0.81
CA SER A 53 -1.83 -20.19 1.79
C SER A 53 -0.97 -19.65 2.94
N VAL A 54 -0.52 -18.39 2.87
CA VAL A 54 0.28 -17.78 3.95
C VAL A 54 -0.46 -17.77 5.29
N ILE A 55 0.21 -18.29 6.31
CA ILE A 55 -0.21 -18.26 7.71
C ILE A 55 0.69 -17.31 8.52
N SER A 56 0.29 -16.99 9.75
CA SER A 56 1.13 -16.22 10.66
C SER A 56 2.49 -16.91 10.88
N PRO A 57 3.61 -16.17 10.94
CA PRO A 57 3.74 -14.71 10.90
C PRO A 57 3.84 -14.10 9.50
N VAL A 58 4.00 -14.91 8.45
CA VAL A 58 4.18 -14.42 7.06
C VAL A 58 2.94 -13.68 6.55
N GLN A 59 1.75 -14.11 7.00
CA GLN A 59 0.49 -13.42 6.74
C GLN A 59 0.51 -11.95 7.17
N ASP A 60 1.19 -11.60 8.27
CA ASP A 60 1.28 -10.21 8.74
C ASP A 60 2.14 -9.36 7.81
N TYR A 61 3.19 -9.94 7.22
CA TYR A 61 3.98 -9.27 6.19
C TYR A 61 3.16 -9.05 4.91
N VAL A 62 2.38 -10.04 4.47
CA VAL A 62 1.49 -9.89 3.31
C VAL A 62 0.45 -8.80 3.56
N LYS A 63 -0.16 -8.79 4.76
CA LYS A 63 -1.11 -7.76 5.17
C LYS A 63 -0.47 -6.37 5.19
N ARG A 64 0.73 -6.22 5.75
CA ARG A 64 1.46 -4.94 5.73
C ARG A 64 1.84 -4.50 4.32
N ALA A 65 2.26 -5.42 3.47
CA ALA A 65 2.62 -5.11 2.08
C ALA A 65 1.41 -4.58 1.31
N GLU A 66 0.25 -5.25 1.43
CA GLU A 66 -1.01 -4.79 0.84
C GLU A 66 -1.42 -3.42 1.38
N LYS A 67 -1.31 -3.21 2.70
CA LYS A 67 -1.60 -1.92 3.34
C LYS A 67 -0.74 -0.79 2.76
N CYS A 68 0.56 -1.05 2.57
CA CYS A 68 1.48 -0.08 1.97
C CYS A 68 1.13 0.21 0.50
N LEU A 69 0.83 -0.83 -0.30
CA LEU A 69 0.41 -0.64 -1.70
C LEU A 69 -0.89 0.17 -1.81
N ALA A 70 -1.87 -0.11 -0.95
CA ALA A 70 -3.12 0.67 -0.90
C ALA A 70 -2.84 2.15 -0.54
N ALA A 71 -1.95 2.40 0.42
CA ALA A 71 -1.55 3.76 0.78
C ALA A 71 -0.83 4.48 -0.37
N VAL A 72 0.09 3.82 -1.08
CA VAL A 72 0.77 4.37 -2.27
C VAL A 72 -0.22 4.81 -3.32
N GLU A 73 -1.21 3.96 -3.64
CA GLU A 73 -2.23 4.26 -4.64
C GLU A 73 -3.13 5.42 -4.21
N LEU A 74 -3.58 5.43 -2.94
CA LEU A 74 -4.39 6.52 -2.40
C LEU A 74 -3.65 7.86 -2.43
N ILE A 75 -2.38 7.89 -2.04
CA ILE A 75 -1.57 9.11 -2.11
C ILE A 75 -1.39 9.55 -3.57
N GLY A 76 -1.16 8.61 -4.50
CA GLY A 76 -1.10 8.90 -5.93
C GLY A 76 -2.39 9.56 -6.46
N ARG A 77 -3.55 9.01 -6.12
CA ARG A 77 -4.86 9.58 -6.47
C ARG A 77 -5.06 10.96 -5.84
N ARG A 78 -4.64 11.16 -4.60
CA ARG A 78 -4.70 12.45 -3.92
C ARG A 78 -3.84 13.50 -4.62
N ILE A 79 -2.62 13.15 -5.02
CA ILE A 79 -1.74 14.04 -5.80
C ILE A 79 -2.43 14.45 -7.11
N MET A 80 -3.04 13.50 -7.84
CA MET A 80 -3.79 13.83 -9.07
C MET A 80 -4.95 14.80 -8.80
N ILE A 81 -5.70 14.62 -7.70
CA ILE A 81 -6.76 15.54 -7.29
C ILE A 81 -6.20 16.93 -7.00
N LEU A 82 -5.11 17.02 -6.25
CA LEU A 82 -4.45 18.30 -5.92
C LEU A 82 -3.97 19.03 -7.18
N LEU A 83 -3.36 18.31 -8.13
CA LEU A 83 -2.91 18.86 -9.40
C LEU A 83 -4.09 19.29 -10.29
N SER A 84 -5.21 18.56 -10.27
CA SER A 84 -6.42 18.92 -11.03
C SER A 84 -7.13 20.18 -10.52
N ASN A 85 -6.83 20.61 -9.29
CA ASN A 85 -7.45 21.78 -8.65
C ASN A 85 -6.77 23.11 -9.00
N VAL A 86 -5.75 23.14 -9.87
CA VAL A 86 -5.01 24.36 -10.20
C VAL A 86 -5.70 25.11 -11.36
N PRO A 87 -6.32 26.27 -11.13
CA PRO A 87 -6.94 27.06 -12.18
C PRO A 87 -5.89 27.97 -12.84
N GLY A 88 -5.24 27.49 -13.89
CA GLY A 88 -4.44 28.34 -14.78
C GLY A 88 -3.15 28.94 -14.19
N ALA A 89 -2.34 29.52 -15.09
CA ALA A 89 -0.92 29.80 -14.92
C ALA A 89 -0.54 30.60 -13.66
N GLY A 90 0.23 29.97 -12.76
CA GLY A 90 1.08 30.69 -11.80
C GLY A 90 1.14 30.16 -10.36
N GLN A 91 0.18 29.35 -9.91
CA GLN A 91 0.24 28.74 -8.59
C GLN A 91 0.85 27.33 -8.65
N ALA A 92 2.09 27.20 -8.17
CA ALA A 92 2.69 25.90 -7.92
C ALA A 92 2.03 25.27 -6.68
N VAL A 93 1.41 24.11 -6.87
CA VAL A 93 0.95 23.28 -5.74
C VAL A 93 2.15 22.48 -5.25
N ASP A 94 2.55 22.70 -4.01
CA ASP A 94 3.59 21.89 -3.38
C ASP A 94 3.02 20.53 -2.98
N ILE A 95 3.33 19.51 -3.78
CA ILE A 95 2.97 18.10 -3.54
C ILE A 95 4.11 17.29 -2.93
N ARG A 96 5.28 17.90 -2.62
CA ARG A 96 6.49 17.17 -2.21
C ARG A 96 6.31 16.38 -0.91
N SER A 97 5.43 16.85 -0.02
CA SER A 97 5.12 16.13 1.22
C SER A 97 4.37 14.83 0.93
N GLU A 98 3.44 14.84 -0.03
CA GLU A 98 2.69 13.66 -0.45
C GLU A 98 3.57 12.71 -1.28
N GLU A 99 4.42 13.25 -2.17
CA GLU A 99 5.41 12.45 -2.89
C GLU A 99 6.35 11.70 -1.94
N ARG A 100 6.88 12.37 -0.91
CA ARG A 100 7.73 11.71 0.10
C ARG A 100 7.00 10.60 0.86
N LYS A 101 5.73 10.79 1.22
CA LYS A 101 4.93 9.73 1.87
C LYS A 101 4.70 8.55 0.91
N ARG A 102 4.42 8.84 -0.36
CA ARG A 102 4.25 7.82 -1.40
C ARG A 102 5.51 6.99 -1.55
N ASP A 103 6.67 7.63 -1.64
CA ASP A 103 7.97 6.95 -1.79
C ASP A 103 8.29 6.11 -0.55
N TYR A 104 8.01 6.63 0.66
CA TYR A 104 8.16 5.87 1.90
C TYR A 104 7.35 4.56 1.87
N TYR A 105 6.05 4.62 1.58
CA TYR A 105 5.21 3.42 1.54
C TYR A 105 5.57 2.48 0.39
N MET A 106 6.03 3.03 -0.74
CA MET A 106 6.46 2.20 -1.87
C MET A 106 7.72 1.40 -1.53
N ASN A 107 8.69 2.04 -0.88
CA ASN A 107 9.90 1.39 -0.41
C ASN A 107 9.59 0.32 0.65
N GLU A 108 8.70 0.62 1.61
CA GLU A 108 8.26 -0.35 2.62
C GLU A 108 7.54 -1.55 1.98
N ALA A 109 6.64 -1.31 1.02
CA ALA A 109 5.96 -2.37 0.28
C ALA A 109 6.95 -3.27 -0.46
N HIS A 110 7.93 -2.70 -1.16
CA HIS A 110 8.95 -3.45 -1.88
C HIS A 110 9.82 -4.30 -0.96
N ALA A 111 10.25 -3.73 0.18
CA ALA A 111 11.02 -4.46 1.16
C ALA A 111 10.24 -5.66 1.73
N LEU A 112 8.95 -5.48 2.02
CA LEU A 112 8.08 -6.55 2.51
C LEU A 112 7.85 -7.63 1.44
N ILE A 113 7.56 -7.24 0.21
CA ILE A 113 7.36 -8.17 -0.92
C ILE A 113 8.63 -9.00 -1.15
N ALA A 114 9.81 -8.38 -1.14
CA ALA A 114 11.07 -9.09 -1.28
C ALA A 114 11.28 -10.14 -0.18
N LYS A 115 10.98 -9.78 1.08
CA LYS A 115 11.03 -10.72 2.23
C LYS A 115 10.03 -11.88 2.07
N ILE A 116 8.81 -11.58 1.63
CA ILE A 116 7.78 -12.59 1.38
C ILE A 116 8.26 -13.55 0.28
N VAL A 117 8.68 -13.02 -0.87
CA VAL A 117 9.16 -13.85 -1.99
C VAL A 117 10.35 -14.70 -1.56
N ALA A 118 11.35 -14.12 -0.89
CA ALA A 118 12.53 -14.87 -0.42
C ALA A 118 12.20 -15.98 0.60
N GLY A 119 11.11 -15.85 1.37
CA GLY A 119 10.64 -16.88 2.30
C GLY A 119 9.54 -17.79 1.75
N VAL A 120 9.00 -17.48 0.58
CA VAL A 120 7.87 -18.19 -0.07
C VAL A 120 8.29 -18.82 -1.40
N THR A 121 9.55 -18.66 -1.84
CA THR A 121 10.08 -19.40 -2.98
C THR A 121 9.93 -20.89 -2.72
N ALA A 122 9.06 -21.53 -3.51
CA ALA A 122 8.92 -22.97 -3.54
C ALA A 122 10.21 -23.57 -4.10
N ASP A 123 11.12 -23.90 -3.19
CA ASP A 123 11.96 -25.09 -3.16
C ASP A 123 12.65 -25.05 -1.80
N GLY A 124 12.46 -26.11 -1.02
CA GLY A 124 12.84 -26.12 0.39
C GLY A 124 14.33 -25.83 0.55
N ASP A 125 14.64 -24.76 1.27
CA ASP A 125 15.67 -24.77 2.31
C ASP A 125 15.67 -23.44 3.08
N GLY A 126 15.62 -23.55 4.40
CA GLY A 126 16.31 -22.64 5.33
C GLY A 126 15.87 -21.18 5.35
N MET A 127 14.98 -20.86 6.30
CA MET A 127 14.81 -19.50 6.84
C MET A 127 16.16 -18.85 7.15
N GLY A 128 16.57 -17.90 6.31
CA GLY A 128 17.53 -16.86 6.66
C GLY A 128 16.78 -15.58 6.99
N PHE A 129 16.27 -15.46 8.22
CA PHE A 129 15.79 -14.17 8.75
C PHE A 129 17.00 -13.24 8.95
N GLY A 130 17.56 -12.75 7.86
CA GLY A 130 18.45 -11.60 7.85
C GLY A 130 17.62 -10.37 8.15
N VAL A 131 17.63 -9.93 9.41
CA VAL A 131 17.23 -8.58 9.77
C VAL A 131 18.08 -7.63 8.95
N VAL A 132 17.53 -7.07 7.88
CA VAL A 132 18.11 -5.88 7.26
C VAL A 132 17.78 -4.73 8.21
N GLU A 133 18.62 -4.57 9.23
CA GLU A 133 18.78 -3.31 9.96
C GLU A 133 19.26 -2.29 8.93
N SER A 134 18.35 -1.51 8.36
CA SER A 134 18.74 -0.27 7.70
C SER A 134 19.05 0.76 8.79
N SER A 135 20.24 0.67 9.37
CA SER A 135 20.80 1.75 10.17
C SER A 135 21.24 2.88 9.22
N HIS A 136 20.49 3.98 9.23
CA HIS A 136 21.00 5.25 8.75
C HIS A 136 21.12 6.18 9.97
N PHE A 137 22.37 6.44 10.36
CA PHE A 137 22.78 7.57 11.19
C PHE A 137 22.86 8.83 10.32
#